data_AF-A0A8T4A681-F1
#
_entry.id   AF-A0A8T4A681-F1
#
_cell.length_a   1.000
_cell.length_b   1.000
_cell.length_c   1.000
_cell.angle_alpha   90.00
_cell.angle_beta   90.00
_cell.angle_gamma   90.00
#
_symmetry.space_group_name_H-M   'P 1'
#
loop_
_entity.id
_entity.type
_entity.pdbx_description
1 polymer ?
#
loop_
_entity_poly.entity_id
_entity_poly.type
_entity_poly.pdbx_seq_one_letter_code
_entity_poly.pdbx_strand_id
1 'polypeptide(L)'
;MSRLKEVIDRYMQKVPEVRSYCDRCLATKRWSGSAVLMVVDAAFTSIGLNYFQAVVPKVEEFERAFVKTGKIKSFEDLAAADLE
;
A
#
# COMPACT_ATOMS: atom_id res chain seq x y z
N MET A 1 9.23 -22.76 13.23
CA MET A 1 8.31 -22.03 12.34
C MET A 1 6.93 -22.68 12.19
N SER A 2 6.78 -24.02 12.36
CA SER A 2 5.48 -24.73 12.26
C SER A 2 4.38 -24.14 13.13
N ARG A 3 4.68 -23.82 14.40
CA ARG A 3 3.70 -23.34 15.37
C ARG A 3 3.05 -22.00 15.01
N LEU A 4 3.79 -21.07 14.40
CA LEU A 4 3.21 -19.78 13.97
C LEU A 4 2.26 -19.97 12.79
N LYS A 5 2.67 -20.77 11.80
CA LYS A 5 1.83 -21.08 10.65
C LYS A 5 0.54 -21.77 11.07
N GLU A 6 0.60 -22.75 11.97
CA GLU A 6 -0.58 -23.43 12.51
C GLU A 6 -1.52 -22.47 13.25
N VAL A 7 -0.99 -21.53 14.02
CA VAL A 7 -1.79 -20.49 14.69
C VAL A 7 -2.47 -19.61 13.65
N ILE A 8 -1.72 -19.07 12.68
CA ILE A 8 -2.26 -18.21 11.62
C ILE A 8 -3.33 -18.95 10.82
N ASP A 9 -3.07 -20.18 10.38
CA ASP A 9 -4.01 -20.98 9.56
C ASP A 9 -5.32 -21.22 10.31
N ARG A 10 -5.27 -21.53 11.61
CA ARG A 10 -6.46 -21.70 12.46
C ARG A 10 -7.26 -20.41 12.62
N TYR A 11 -6.62 -19.25 12.67
CA TYR A 11 -7.33 -17.96 12.69
C TYR A 11 -7.90 -17.60 11.32
N MET A 12 -7.15 -17.84 10.24
CA MET A 12 -7.61 -17.64 8.85
C MET A 12 -8.83 -18.49 8.52
N GLN A 13 -8.94 -19.70 9.07
CA GLN A 13 -10.14 -20.54 8.92
C GLN A 13 -11.41 -19.93 9.54
N LYS A 14 -11.29 -19.03 10.53
CA LYS A 14 -12.46 -18.38 11.15
C LYS A 14 -13.08 -17.30 10.28
N VAL A 15 -12.28 -16.68 9.40
CA VAL A 15 -12.72 -15.63 8.47
C VAL A 15 -12.04 -15.87 7.12
N PRO A 16 -12.56 -16.81 6.30
CA PRO A 16 -11.93 -17.22 5.04
C PRO A 16 -11.67 -16.05 4.07
N GLU A 17 -12.48 -14.98 4.15
CA GLU A 17 -12.34 -13.76 3.35
C GLU A 17 -11.01 -13.05 3.59
N VAL A 18 -10.42 -13.18 4.79
CA VAL A 18 -9.10 -12.60 5.12
C VAL A 18 -8.02 -13.15 4.20
N ARG A 19 -8.11 -14.43 3.83
CA ARG A 19 -7.19 -15.03 2.85
C ARG A 19 -7.22 -14.26 1.53
N SER A 20 -8.40 -13.88 1.04
CA SER A 20 -8.52 -13.12 -0.21
C SER A 20 -7.83 -11.75 -0.13
N TYR A 21 -7.92 -11.06 1.02
CA TYR A 21 -7.22 -9.79 1.23
C TYR A 21 -5.71 -9.99 1.32
N CYS A 22 -5.23 -11.03 2.02
CA CYS A 22 -3.82 -11.37 2.10
C CYS A 22 -3.24 -11.73 0.72
N ASP A 23 -3.93 -12.56 -0.05
CA ASP A 23 -3.50 -12.97 -1.39
C ASP A 23 -3.39 -11.76 -2.34
N ARG A 24 -4.33 -10.80 -2.24
CA ARG A 24 -4.25 -9.54 -2.98
C ARG A 24 -3.04 -8.69 -2.58
N CYS A 25 -2.72 -8.63 -1.28
CA CYS A 25 -1.53 -7.93 -0.78
C CYS A 25 -0.25 -8.59 -1.28
N LEU A 26 -0.15 -9.92 -1.19
CA LEU A 26 1.02 -10.70 -1.63
C LEU A 26 1.22 -10.65 -3.15
N ALA A 27 0.14 -10.55 -3.92
CA ALA A 27 0.19 -10.34 -5.36
C ALA A 27 0.39 -8.87 -5.76
N THR A 28 0.73 -7.99 -4.80
CA THR A 28 0.99 -6.57 -5.03
C THR A 28 -0.16 -5.85 -5.73
N LYS A 29 -1.41 -6.27 -5.51
CA LYS A 29 -2.57 -5.70 -6.24
C LYS A 29 -3.04 -4.34 -5.72
N ARG A 30 -2.44 -3.85 -4.63
CA ARG A 30 -2.75 -2.52 -4.09
C ARG A 30 -2.20 -1.45 -5.04
N TRP A 31 -2.94 -0.36 -5.20
CA TRP A 31 -2.59 0.73 -6.13
C TRP A 31 -2.22 0.25 -7.53
N SER A 32 -2.98 -0.74 -8.04
CA SER A 32 -2.78 -1.35 -9.37
C SER A 32 -1.37 -1.88 -9.62
N GLY A 33 -0.64 -2.28 -8.58
CA GLY A 33 0.75 -2.74 -8.71
C GLY A 33 1.82 -1.67 -8.49
N SER A 34 1.43 -0.41 -8.26
CA SER A 34 2.40 0.66 -8.08
C SER A 34 3.03 0.62 -6.69
N ALA A 35 4.26 0.13 -6.63
CA ALA A 35 5.04 0.10 -5.40
C ALA A 35 5.35 1.50 -4.86
N VAL A 36 5.52 2.50 -5.74
CA VAL A 36 5.66 3.93 -5.37
C VAL A 36 4.42 4.39 -4.59
N LEU A 37 3.22 4.15 -5.11
CA LEU A 37 1.98 4.56 -4.42
C LEU A 37 1.77 3.80 -3.12
N MET A 38 2.22 2.55 -3.02
CA MET A 38 2.19 1.79 -1.76
C MET A 38 3.09 2.43 -0.69
N VAL A 39 4.26 2.96 -1.05
CA VAL A 39 5.14 3.68 -0.12
C VAL A 39 4.51 5.00 0.31
N VAL A 40 3.93 5.76 -0.63
CA VAL A 40 3.25 7.03 -0.32
C VAL A 40 2.04 6.82 0.60
N ASP A 41 1.24 5.79 0.35
CA ASP A 41 0.12 5.37 1.20
C ASP A 41 0.58 5.01 2.61
N ALA A 42 1.65 4.22 2.73
CA ALA A 42 2.23 3.85 4.01
C ALA A 42 2.76 5.08 4.77
N ALA A 43 3.40 6.03 4.08
CA ALA A 43 3.89 7.27 4.66
C ALA A 43 2.76 8.11 5.26
N PHE A 44 1.68 8.36 4.52
CA PHE A 44 0.51 9.09 5.03
C PHE A 44 -0.22 8.32 6.15
N THR A 45 -0.25 6.99 6.09
CA THR A 45 -0.85 6.18 7.15
C THR A 45 -0.02 6.26 8.44
N SER A 46 1.31 6.32 8.33
CA SER A 46 2.23 6.29 9.47
C SER A 46 2.09 7.49 10.42
N ILE A 47 1.56 8.61 9.92
CA ILE A 47 1.31 9.83 10.70
C ILE A 47 -0.07 9.84 11.39
N GLY A 48 -0.83 8.75 11.31
CA GLY A 48 -2.09 8.60 12.05
C GLY A 48 -3.30 9.32 11.44
N LEU A 49 -3.23 9.69 10.16
CA LEU A 49 -4.36 10.31 9.46
C LEU A 49 -5.51 9.31 9.22
N ASN A 50 -6.73 9.84 9.08
CA ASN A 50 -7.87 9.01 8.69
C ASN A 50 -7.63 8.40 7.31
N TYR A 51 -7.66 7.07 7.24
CA TYR A 51 -7.31 6.35 6.01
C TYR A 51 -8.22 6.71 4.82
N PHE A 52 -9.54 6.67 5.01
CA PHE A 52 -10.49 6.89 3.91
C PHE A 52 -10.74 8.36 3.58
N GLN A 53 -10.66 9.23 4.59
CA GLN A 53 -10.95 10.66 4.42
C GLN A 53 -9.71 11.50 4.06
N ALA A 54 -8.51 11.02 4.38
CA ALA A 54 -7.28 11.78 4.16
C ALA A 54 -6.23 11.01 3.36
N VAL A 55 -5.90 9.77 3.74
CA VAL A 55 -4.82 9.01 3.07
C VAL A 55 -5.17 8.69 1.62
N VAL A 56 -6.28 7.98 1.37
CA VAL A 56 -6.68 7.57 0.02
C VAL A 56 -6.79 8.77 -0.93
N PRO A 57 -7.50 9.86 -0.59
CA PRO A 57 -7.58 11.03 -1.47
C PRO A 57 -6.21 11.65 -1.79
N LYS A 58 -5.30 11.71 -0.81
CA LYS A 58 -3.96 12.29 -1.00
C LYS A 58 -3.04 11.42 -1.85
N VAL A 59 -3.14 10.09 -1.72
CA VAL A 59 -2.40 9.18 -2.60
C VAL A 59 -2.92 9.24 -4.03
N GLU A 60 -4.23 9.35 -4.24
CA GLU A 60 -4.81 9.54 -5.59
C GLU A 60 -4.42 10.89 -6.21
N GLU A 61 -4.34 11.95 -5.40
CA GLU A 61 -3.84 13.26 -5.82
C GLU A 61 -2.37 13.17 -6.27
N PHE A 62 -1.53 12.50 -5.46
CA PHE A 62 -0.14 12.23 -5.79
C PHE A 62 -0.01 11.41 -7.09
N GLU A 63 -0.81 10.36 -7.26
CA GLU A 63 -0.84 9.57 -8.48
C GLU A 63 -1.12 10.44 -9.71
N ARG A 64 -2.14 11.28 -9.66
CA ARG A 64 -2.51 12.17 -10.77
C ARG A 64 -1.42 13.19 -11.08
N ALA A 65 -0.79 13.76 -10.05
CA ALA A 65 0.17 14.85 -10.21
C ALA A 65 1.56 14.39 -10.65
N PHE A 66 1.97 13.18 -10.28
CA PHE A 66 3.38 12.74 -10.44
C PHE A 66 3.53 11.40 -11.17
N VAL A 67 2.70 10.40 -10.86
CA VAL A 67 2.86 9.06 -11.44
C VAL A 67 2.26 9.00 -12.84
N LYS A 68 1.03 9.48 -13.03
CA LYS A 68 0.36 9.49 -14.35
C LYS A 68 1.01 10.45 -15.34
N THR A 69 1.66 11.52 -14.86
CA THR A 69 2.44 12.43 -15.70
C THR A 69 3.85 11.91 -15.98
N GLY A 70 4.27 10.81 -15.35
CA GLY A 70 5.61 10.26 -15.48
C GLY A 70 6.71 11.12 -14.85
N LYS A 71 6.38 12.01 -13.89
CA LYS A 71 7.37 12.76 -13.13
C LYS A 71 8.07 11.88 -12.09
N ILE A 72 7.35 10.91 -11.52
CA ILE A 72 7.88 9.90 -10.62
C ILE A 72 7.50 8.52 -11.17
N LYS A 73 8.49 7.75 -11.62
CA LYS A 73 8.32 6.41 -12.19
C LYS A 73 8.96 5.33 -11.33
N SER A 74 9.92 5.68 -10.50
CA SER A 74 10.65 4.74 -9.65
C SER A 74 10.85 5.26 -8.22
N PHE A 75 11.47 4.43 -7.38
CA PHE A 75 11.83 4.83 -6.03
C PHE A 75 12.98 5.84 -6.01
N GLU A 76 13.87 5.78 -7.00
CA GLU A 76 14.94 6.76 -7.19
C GLU A 76 14.36 8.14 -7.49
N ASP A 77 13.37 8.23 -8.39
CA ASP A 77 12.67 9.49 -8.68
C ASP A 77 11.98 10.03 -7.43
N LEU A 78 11.32 9.15 -6.65
CA LEU A 78 10.65 9.55 -5.42
C LEU A 78 11.64 10.05 -4.36
N ALA A 79 12.79 9.39 -4.22
CA ALA A 79 13.82 9.76 -3.26
C ALA A 79 14.56 11.04 -3.64
N ALA A 80 14.67 11.34 -4.94
CA ALA A 80 15.25 12.55 -5.47
C ALA A 80 14.27 13.72 -5.56
N ALA A 81 12.98 13.50 -5.29
CA ALA A 81 11.98 14.56 -5.30
C ALA A 81 12.23 15.51 -4.13
N ASP A 82 12.50 16.78 -4.45
CA ASP A 82 12.67 17.83 -3.43
C ASP A 82 11.36 18.11 -2.70
N LEU A 83 11.48 18.35 -1.39
CA LEU A 83 10.44 18.94 -0.57
C LEU A 83 10.53 20.45 -0.79
N GLU A 84 9.69 21.01 -1.68
CA GLU A 84 9.50 22.47 -1.74
C GLU A 84 8.97 23.01 -0.40
#